data_AF-A0A5S6QVC9-F1
#
_entry.id   AF-A0A5S6QVC9-F1
#
_cell.length_a   1.000
_cell.length_b   1.000
_cell.length_c   1.000
_cell.angle_alpha   90.00
_cell.angle_beta   90.00
_cell.angle_gamma   90.00
#
_symmetry.space_group_name_H-M   'P 1'
#
loop_
_entity.id
_entity.type
_entity.pdbx_description
1 polymer ?
#
loop_
_entity_poly.entity_id
_entity_poly.type
_entity_poly.pdbx_seq_one_letter_code
_entity_poly.pdbx_strand_id
1 'polypeptide(L)'
;MPLYYILPISTKLLLLTCATASQAVSAQYDVTPLPFNTLQQGRFIWAFNQFRSRLNSGNMQCISTWNVDLADYAQRMAERCTVALEKEVDNYGTLVVTQPFMHDVPTAAELVEQFYISGKGNYNYEENICNDENPSACSNFKQFAWHSSSEIGCGMARCEFIAGKEMAGYLAICAMNKKANMKHPPYAPGPSCTHCPMENNKCVNGLCCPNDWQKAPIKRCNGKPNERLMITVHRFYNHGTSTNLLVTDKDQVDFLKRQGMPYKGIIGKVSRSEDKNCPHLMPIHHMYSDTYSGDYYTSDEMIYNGRVNRDAQDFGIIGYAVAGPGVCDATVPIYEFYHKMGIVQLQNSTELQKLLDDDRGGFSYRGISFAMWP
;
A
#
# COMPACT_ATOMS: atom_id res chain seq x y z
N MET A 1 26.82 -51.25 -83.68
CA MET A 1 26.15 -49.96 -83.44
C MET A 1 24.66 -50.25 -83.37
N PRO A 2 23.95 -49.94 -82.26
CA PRO A 2 23.91 -48.62 -81.62
C PRO A 2 24.19 -48.62 -80.09
N LEU A 3 24.34 -47.42 -79.52
CA LEU A 3 24.67 -47.09 -78.13
C LEU A 3 23.43 -47.10 -77.19
N TYR A 4 23.64 -47.49 -75.94
CA TYR A 4 22.78 -47.18 -74.78
C TYR A 4 23.55 -46.29 -73.80
N TYR A 5 22.86 -45.31 -73.21
CA TYR A 5 23.37 -44.51 -72.08
C TYR A 5 22.47 -44.67 -70.85
N ILE A 6 23.13 -44.54 -69.70
CA ILE A 6 22.81 -45.03 -68.36
C ILE A 6 22.08 -43.97 -67.52
N LEU A 7 21.24 -44.40 -66.56
CA LEU A 7 20.78 -43.60 -65.41
C LEU A 7 21.05 -44.38 -64.10
N PRO A 8 21.51 -43.74 -63.00
CA PRO A 8 21.94 -44.44 -61.79
C PRO A 8 20.86 -44.53 -60.69
N ILE A 9 21.04 -45.53 -59.83
CA ILE A 9 20.22 -45.89 -58.67
C ILE A 9 20.65 -45.06 -57.45
N SER A 10 19.71 -44.55 -56.65
CA SER A 10 19.98 -43.93 -55.34
C SER A 10 19.16 -44.61 -54.23
N THR A 11 19.90 -45.09 -53.22
CA THR A 11 19.49 -45.77 -52.00
C THR A 11 18.87 -44.79 -50.99
N LYS A 12 17.67 -45.09 -50.47
CA LYS A 12 17.09 -44.38 -49.32
C LYS A 12 17.36 -45.15 -48.02
N LEU A 13 18.15 -44.52 -47.15
CA LEU A 13 18.38 -44.91 -45.75
C LEU A 13 17.40 -44.10 -44.88
N LEU A 14 16.52 -44.77 -44.13
CA LEU A 14 15.56 -44.13 -43.22
C LEU A 14 16.26 -43.87 -41.88
N LEU A 15 16.48 -42.60 -41.52
CA LEU A 15 16.89 -42.17 -40.19
C LEU A 15 15.64 -41.80 -39.38
N LEU A 16 15.34 -42.59 -38.34
CA LEU A 16 14.36 -42.25 -37.32
C LEU A 16 15.00 -41.24 -36.35
N THR A 17 14.63 -39.97 -36.42
CA THR A 17 15.00 -38.97 -35.42
C THR A 17 13.92 -38.94 -34.33
N CYS A 18 14.28 -39.40 -33.12
CA CYS A 18 13.45 -39.25 -31.94
C CYS A 18 13.56 -37.80 -31.46
N ALA A 19 12.60 -36.96 -31.81
CA ALA A 19 12.51 -35.61 -31.26
C ALA A 19 11.99 -35.70 -29.82
N THR A 20 12.87 -35.55 -28.84
CA THR A 20 12.45 -35.29 -27.46
C THR A 20 11.87 -33.88 -27.40
N ALA A 21 10.54 -33.78 -27.37
CA ALA A 21 9.87 -32.55 -27.00
C ALA A 21 10.28 -32.20 -25.56
N SER A 22 11.19 -31.24 -25.42
CA SER A 22 11.49 -30.62 -24.13
C SER A 22 10.24 -29.83 -23.74
N GLN A 23 9.40 -30.42 -22.90
CA GLN A 23 8.34 -29.68 -22.24
C GLN A 23 9.04 -28.69 -21.30
N ALA A 24 8.95 -27.40 -21.61
CA ALA A 24 9.28 -26.36 -20.66
C ALA A 24 8.30 -26.47 -19.49
N VAL A 25 8.76 -27.02 -18.38
CA VAL A 25 8.03 -26.99 -17.11
C VAL A 25 7.99 -25.52 -16.70
N SER A 26 6.85 -24.85 -16.85
CA SER A 26 6.64 -23.56 -16.20
C SER A 26 6.58 -23.82 -14.70
N ALA A 27 7.66 -23.52 -13.99
CA ALA A 27 7.61 -23.41 -12.54
C ALA A 27 6.64 -22.26 -12.23
N GLN A 28 5.40 -22.61 -11.89
CA GLN A 28 4.44 -21.65 -11.40
C GLN A 28 4.85 -21.32 -9.97
N TYR A 29 5.72 -20.31 -9.84
CA TYR A 29 6.05 -19.73 -8.54
C TYR A 29 4.75 -19.30 -7.86
N ASP A 30 4.63 -19.52 -6.55
CA ASP A 30 3.45 -19.15 -5.79
C ASP A 30 3.33 -17.61 -5.78
N VAL A 31 2.25 -17.09 -6.39
CA VAL A 31 1.96 -15.66 -6.50
C VAL A 31 0.67 -15.39 -5.75
N THR A 32 0.71 -14.44 -4.81
CA THR A 32 -0.50 -14.00 -4.10
C THR A 32 -0.92 -12.61 -4.59
N PRO A 33 -2.08 -12.48 -5.27
CA PRO A 33 -2.64 -11.17 -5.61
C PRO A 33 -2.99 -10.37 -4.36
N LEU A 34 -2.60 -9.09 -4.33
CA LEU A 34 -2.89 -8.14 -3.25
C LEU A 34 -3.52 -6.86 -3.84
N PRO A 35 -4.73 -6.92 -4.43
CA PRO A 35 -5.38 -5.75 -4.98
C PRO A 35 -5.72 -4.72 -3.89
N PHE A 36 -5.63 -3.43 -4.23
CA PHE A 36 -5.87 -2.36 -3.28
C PHE A 36 -7.37 -2.08 -3.10
N ASN A 37 -7.81 -2.02 -1.84
CA ASN A 37 -9.20 -1.71 -1.50
C ASN A 37 -9.53 -0.22 -1.71
N THR A 38 -10.82 0.15 -1.67
CA THR A 38 -11.27 1.53 -1.92
C THR A 38 -10.61 2.58 -1.03
N LEU A 39 -10.26 2.24 0.22
CA LEU A 39 -9.53 3.16 1.10
C LEU A 39 -8.12 3.43 0.56
N GLN A 40 -7.39 2.37 0.20
CA GLN A 40 -6.05 2.47 -0.38
C GLN A 40 -6.08 3.19 -1.74
N GLN A 41 -7.09 2.96 -2.57
CA GLN A 41 -7.30 3.68 -3.84
C GLN A 41 -7.39 5.20 -3.62
N GLY A 42 -8.20 5.64 -2.65
CA GLY A 42 -8.28 7.05 -2.26
C GLY A 42 -6.95 7.59 -1.70
N ARG A 43 -6.21 6.76 -0.95
CA ARG A 43 -4.88 7.13 -0.42
C ARG A 43 -3.84 7.32 -1.52
N PHE A 44 -3.87 6.53 -2.60
CA PHE A 44 -3.02 6.76 -3.76
C PHE A 44 -3.27 8.13 -4.39
N ILE A 45 -4.52 8.46 -4.72
CA ILE A 45 -4.86 9.78 -5.32
C ILE A 45 -4.38 10.91 -4.40
N TRP A 46 -4.65 10.80 -3.11
CA TRP A 46 -4.22 11.80 -2.14
C TRP A 46 -2.69 11.92 -2.12
N ALA A 47 -1.95 10.82 -1.96
CA ALA A 47 -0.50 10.84 -1.86
C ALA A 47 0.15 11.37 -3.14
N PHE A 48 -0.32 10.95 -4.32
CA PHE A 48 0.18 11.45 -5.61
C PHE A 48 0.03 12.97 -5.68
N ASN A 49 -1.15 13.49 -5.37
CA ASN A 49 -1.39 14.93 -5.37
C ASN A 49 -0.55 15.66 -4.30
N GLN A 50 -0.37 15.09 -3.11
CA GLN A 50 0.46 15.68 -2.05
C GLN A 50 1.92 15.81 -2.44
N PHE A 51 2.50 14.80 -3.09
CA PHE A 51 3.91 14.83 -3.48
C PHE A 51 4.12 15.59 -4.80
N ARG A 52 3.18 15.51 -5.76
CA ARG A 52 3.24 16.28 -7.02
C ARG A 52 3.16 17.79 -6.79
N SER A 53 2.39 18.26 -5.81
CA SER A 53 2.31 19.70 -5.50
C SER A 53 3.62 20.28 -4.97
N ARG A 54 4.48 19.45 -4.37
CA ARG A 54 5.79 19.85 -3.83
C ARG A 54 6.86 20.05 -4.91
N LEU A 55 6.55 19.74 -6.16
CA LEU A 55 7.49 19.88 -7.29
C LEU A 55 7.57 21.31 -7.84
N ASN A 56 6.76 22.25 -7.31
CA ASN A 56 6.71 23.65 -7.75
C ASN A 56 6.59 23.79 -9.28
N SER A 57 5.73 23.00 -9.89
CA SER A 57 5.61 22.91 -11.35
C SER A 57 4.53 23.83 -11.91
N GLY A 58 4.84 24.52 -13.01
CA GLY A 58 3.91 25.42 -13.67
C GLY A 58 2.65 24.77 -14.24
N ASN A 59 2.68 23.48 -14.63
CA ASN A 59 1.58 22.84 -15.37
C ASN A 59 1.15 21.46 -14.83
N MET A 60 1.54 21.13 -13.59
CA MET A 60 1.28 19.82 -13.01
C MET A 60 -0.22 19.57 -12.83
N GLN A 61 -0.79 18.63 -13.56
CA GLN A 61 -2.20 18.29 -13.38
C GLN A 61 -2.41 17.46 -12.12
N CYS A 62 -3.56 17.65 -11.47
CA CYS A 62 -3.96 16.78 -10.37
C CYS A 62 -4.46 15.43 -10.89
N ILE A 63 -4.19 14.39 -10.09
CA ILE A 63 -4.82 13.10 -10.25
C ILE A 63 -6.26 13.22 -9.77
N SER A 64 -7.20 13.08 -10.70
CA SER A 64 -8.63 13.26 -10.48
C SER A 64 -9.38 11.98 -10.19
N THR A 65 -8.92 10.89 -10.79
CA THR A 65 -9.72 9.68 -10.89
C THR A 65 -8.87 8.46 -10.61
N TRP A 66 -9.42 7.56 -9.80
CA TRP A 66 -8.98 6.17 -9.76
C TRP A 66 -9.64 5.45 -10.93
N ASN A 67 -8.85 4.99 -11.88
CA ASN A 67 -9.34 4.28 -13.05
C ASN A 67 -9.22 2.77 -12.81
N VAL A 68 -10.35 2.07 -12.86
CA VAL A 68 -10.43 0.63 -12.58
C VAL A 68 -9.70 -0.18 -13.65
N ASP A 69 -9.77 0.23 -14.92
CA ASP A 69 -9.07 -0.47 -16.02
C ASP A 69 -7.54 -0.37 -15.86
N LEU A 70 -7.04 0.80 -15.40
CA LEU A 70 -5.63 0.98 -15.06
C LEU A 70 -5.22 0.12 -13.86
N ALA A 71 -6.10 -0.02 -12.86
CA ALA A 71 -5.85 -0.83 -11.67
C ALA A 71 -5.81 -2.31 -12.02
N ASP A 72 -6.75 -2.79 -12.83
CA ASP A 72 -6.80 -4.17 -13.30
C ASP A 72 -5.59 -4.50 -14.18
N TYR A 73 -5.18 -3.57 -15.05
CA TYR A 73 -3.92 -3.70 -15.79
C TYR A 73 -2.72 -3.80 -14.85
N ALA A 74 -2.59 -2.87 -13.90
CA ALA A 74 -1.48 -2.85 -12.96
C ALA A 74 -1.42 -4.12 -12.09
N GLN A 75 -2.57 -4.62 -11.65
CA GLN A 75 -2.69 -5.86 -10.88
C GLN A 75 -2.20 -7.06 -11.69
N ARG A 76 -2.66 -7.22 -12.94
CA ARG A 76 -2.17 -8.28 -13.83
C ARG A 76 -0.67 -8.21 -14.08
N MET A 77 -0.11 -7.01 -14.18
CA MET A 77 1.34 -6.84 -14.36
C MET A 77 2.12 -7.19 -13.09
N ALA A 78 1.60 -6.86 -11.90
CA ALA A 78 2.23 -7.23 -10.63
C ALA A 78 2.28 -8.76 -10.45
N GLU A 79 1.22 -9.47 -10.86
CA GLU A 79 1.13 -10.93 -10.77
C GLU A 79 2.11 -11.67 -11.69
N ARG A 80 2.70 -11.00 -12.68
CA ARG A 80 3.78 -11.58 -13.50
C ARG A 80 5.10 -11.70 -12.73
N CYS A 81 5.22 -11.08 -11.56
CA CYS A 81 6.41 -11.12 -10.72
C CYS A 81 7.72 -10.81 -11.47
N THR A 82 7.66 -9.80 -12.34
CA THR A 82 8.81 -9.33 -13.12
C THR A 82 8.80 -7.81 -13.16
N VAL A 83 9.97 -7.19 -12.99
CA VAL A 83 10.13 -5.74 -13.20
C VAL A 83 10.34 -5.40 -14.68
N ALA A 84 10.61 -6.41 -15.52
CA ALA A 84 10.67 -6.27 -16.96
C ALA A 84 9.25 -6.32 -17.53
N LEU A 85 8.56 -5.18 -17.44
CA LEU A 85 7.29 -5.00 -18.13
C LEU A 85 7.60 -5.05 -19.63
N GLU A 86 7.18 -6.14 -20.29
CA GLU A 86 7.33 -6.31 -21.74
C GLU A 86 6.79 -5.07 -22.47
N LYS A 87 7.25 -4.81 -23.70
CA LYS A 87 6.66 -3.78 -24.59
C LYS A 87 5.23 -4.15 -25.04
N GLU A 88 4.50 -4.92 -24.26
CA GLU A 88 3.11 -5.25 -24.51
C GLU A 88 2.25 -4.00 -24.35
N VAL A 89 1.87 -3.47 -25.49
CA VAL A 89 0.80 -2.48 -25.73
C VAL A 89 0.95 -1.18 -24.93
N ASP A 90 1.64 -0.27 -25.60
CA ASP A 90 2.28 0.98 -25.19
C ASP A 90 1.34 2.11 -24.69
N ASN A 91 0.19 1.80 -24.12
CA ASN A 91 -0.87 2.80 -23.90
C ASN A 91 -0.78 3.54 -22.56
N TYR A 92 -0.14 2.96 -21.54
CA TYR A 92 -0.11 3.52 -20.19
C TYR A 92 1.30 3.84 -19.70
N GLY A 93 1.40 4.89 -18.90
CA GLY A 93 2.60 5.19 -18.14
C GLY A 93 2.68 4.27 -16.92
N THR A 94 3.78 3.56 -16.71
CA THR A 94 3.88 2.59 -15.60
C THR A 94 5.01 2.94 -14.64
N LEU A 95 4.73 2.71 -13.36
CA LEU A 95 5.60 2.91 -12.21
C LEU A 95 5.77 1.57 -11.50
N VAL A 96 6.99 1.23 -11.07
CA VAL A 96 7.32 -0.09 -10.50
C VAL A 96 8.06 0.05 -9.17
N VAL A 97 7.55 -0.58 -8.12
CA VAL A 97 8.22 -0.66 -6.81
C VAL A 97 8.35 -2.10 -6.38
N THR A 98 9.48 -2.42 -5.76
CA THR A 98 9.72 -3.72 -5.12
C THR A 98 10.10 -3.53 -3.67
N GLN A 99 9.51 -4.34 -2.77
CA GLN A 99 9.83 -4.33 -1.34
C GLN A 99 10.16 -5.76 -0.86
N PRO A 100 11.34 -6.03 -0.28
CA PRO A 100 11.68 -7.36 0.24
C PRO A 100 10.79 -7.78 1.42
N PHE A 101 10.56 -9.10 1.59
CA PHE A 101 9.73 -9.65 2.68
C PHE A 101 10.25 -9.41 4.10
N MET A 102 11.50 -8.97 4.26
CA MET A 102 12.02 -8.56 5.56
C MET A 102 11.37 -7.26 6.07
N HIS A 103 10.67 -6.53 5.20
CA HIS A 103 9.85 -5.39 5.53
C HIS A 103 8.36 -5.77 5.52
N ASP A 104 7.56 -5.00 6.27
CA ASP A 104 6.10 -5.13 6.27
C ASP A 104 5.52 -4.85 4.87
N VAL A 105 4.25 -5.19 4.64
CA VAL A 105 3.57 -4.86 3.38
C VAL A 105 3.52 -3.34 3.22
N PRO A 106 3.97 -2.76 2.09
CA PRO A 106 3.98 -1.31 1.93
C PRO A 106 2.56 -0.74 1.80
N THR A 107 2.30 0.37 2.48
CA THR A 107 1.06 1.13 2.34
C THR A 107 1.03 1.90 1.02
N ALA A 108 -0.16 2.28 0.56
CA ALA A 108 -0.33 3.13 -0.62
C ALA A 108 0.47 4.44 -0.55
N ALA A 109 0.57 5.06 0.64
CA ALA A 109 1.30 6.31 0.82
C ALA A 109 2.83 6.09 0.72
N GLU A 110 3.35 5.02 1.33
CA GLU A 110 4.78 4.67 1.26
C GLU A 110 5.22 4.35 -0.17
N LEU A 111 4.40 3.60 -0.92
CA LEU A 111 4.67 3.31 -2.33
C LEU A 111 4.80 4.60 -3.16
N VAL A 112 3.91 5.56 -2.95
CA VAL A 112 3.95 6.84 -3.69
C VAL A 112 5.10 7.72 -3.23
N GLU A 113 5.39 7.75 -1.94
CA GLU A 113 6.53 8.47 -1.39
C GLU A 113 7.84 7.98 -2.00
N GLN A 114 7.99 6.66 -2.18
CA GLN A 114 9.17 6.09 -2.84
C GLN A 114 9.36 6.66 -4.25
N PHE A 115 8.31 6.83 -5.06
CA PHE A 115 8.44 7.47 -6.39
C PHE A 115 8.95 8.91 -6.33
N TYR A 116 8.54 9.66 -5.31
CA TYR A 116 8.97 11.05 -5.12
C TYR A 116 10.43 11.12 -4.64
N ILE A 117 10.77 10.36 -3.60
CA ILE A 117 12.11 10.37 -3.00
C ILE A 117 13.13 9.80 -3.98
N SER A 118 12.80 8.72 -4.70
CA SER A 118 13.70 8.08 -5.65
C SER A 118 14.13 9.03 -6.76
N GLY A 119 13.29 9.99 -7.15
CA GLY A 119 13.66 11.00 -8.13
C GLY A 119 14.30 12.26 -7.58
N LYS A 120 13.83 12.75 -6.42
CA LYS A 120 14.38 13.96 -5.81
C LYS A 120 15.90 13.86 -5.56
N GLY A 121 16.40 12.65 -5.30
CA GLY A 121 17.85 12.38 -5.17
C GLY A 121 18.58 12.03 -6.46
N ASN A 122 17.88 11.67 -7.54
CA ASN A 122 18.50 11.04 -8.73
C ASN A 122 18.16 11.71 -10.07
N TYR A 123 17.37 12.78 -10.10
CA TYR A 123 17.00 13.49 -11.33
C TYR A 123 17.31 14.99 -11.23
N ASN A 124 18.15 15.47 -12.15
CA ASN A 124 18.41 16.88 -12.36
C ASN A 124 17.43 17.44 -13.40
N TYR A 125 16.56 18.36 -12.98
CA TYR A 125 15.56 18.97 -13.85
C TYR A 125 16.18 19.86 -14.94
N GLU A 126 17.15 20.72 -14.58
CA GLU A 126 17.75 21.72 -15.48
C GLU A 126 18.50 21.05 -16.64
N GLU A 127 19.22 19.99 -16.33
CA GLU A 127 19.97 19.22 -17.32
C GLU A 127 19.12 18.11 -17.96
N ASN A 128 17.97 17.78 -17.36
CA ASN A 128 17.13 16.64 -17.70
C ASN A 128 17.91 15.31 -17.70
N ILE A 129 18.86 15.17 -16.77
CA ILE A 129 19.72 13.99 -16.62
C ILE A 129 19.32 13.20 -15.38
N CYS A 130 19.35 11.88 -15.51
CA CYS A 130 19.19 10.92 -14.43
C CYS A 130 20.56 10.45 -13.95
N ASN A 131 20.71 10.12 -12.67
CA ASN A 131 21.86 9.31 -12.24
C ASN A 131 21.78 7.92 -12.92
N ASP A 132 22.79 7.59 -13.72
CA ASP A 132 22.88 6.34 -14.47
C ASP A 132 22.99 5.10 -13.57
N GLU A 133 23.35 5.27 -12.30
CA GLU A 133 23.42 4.17 -11.32
C GLU A 133 22.04 3.57 -11.00
N ASN A 134 20.95 4.31 -11.25
CA ASN A 134 19.60 3.85 -10.88
C ASN A 134 18.52 4.24 -11.90
N PRO A 135 18.56 3.68 -13.12
CA PRO A 135 17.69 4.07 -14.23
C PRO A 135 16.20 3.86 -13.92
N SER A 136 15.87 2.82 -13.13
CA SER A 136 14.50 2.54 -12.68
C SER A 136 13.94 3.61 -11.74
N ALA A 137 14.78 4.17 -10.86
CA ALA A 137 14.36 5.23 -9.95
C ALA A 137 14.00 6.51 -10.71
N CYS A 138 14.75 6.82 -11.77
CA CYS A 138 14.49 7.99 -12.60
C CYS A 138 13.27 7.81 -13.52
N SER A 139 13.13 6.65 -14.18
CA SER A 139 11.96 6.39 -15.01
C SER A 139 10.66 6.45 -14.19
N ASN A 140 10.70 5.89 -12.97
CA ASN A 140 9.61 6.01 -12.01
C ASN A 140 9.31 7.48 -11.69
N PHE A 141 10.31 8.26 -11.31
CA PHE A 141 10.08 9.67 -10.99
C PHE A 141 9.51 10.47 -12.15
N LYS A 142 10.07 10.31 -13.36
CA LYS A 142 9.60 11.04 -14.55
C LYS A 142 8.16 10.69 -14.89
N GLN A 143 7.78 9.42 -14.72
CA GLN A 143 6.39 9.00 -14.88
C GLN A 143 5.49 9.54 -13.77
N PHE A 144 5.94 9.49 -12.52
CA PHE A 144 5.22 10.00 -11.35
C PHE A 144 4.97 11.50 -11.47
N ALA A 145 5.95 12.24 -11.98
CA ALA A 145 5.93 13.69 -12.15
C ALA A 145 5.40 14.11 -13.53
N TRP A 146 4.89 13.19 -14.36
CA TRP A 146 4.42 13.53 -15.69
C TRP A 146 3.20 14.44 -15.62
N HIS A 147 3.34 15.66 -16.13
CA HIS A 147 2.39 16.74 -15.85
C HIS A 147 0.98 16.49 -16.39
N SER A 148 0.83 15.75 -17.48
CA SER A 148 -0.46 15.55 -18.17
C SER A 148 -1.22 14.31 -17.72
N SER A 149 -0.65 13.48 -16.84
CA SER A 149 -1.35 12.35 -16.26
C SER A 149 -2.36 12.83 -15.20
N SER A 150 -3.60 12.40 -15.33
CA SER A 150 -4.72 12.78 -14.45
C SER A 150 -5.46 11.58 -13.85
N GLU A 151 -5.17 10.37 -14.31
CA GLU A 151 -5.81 9.15 -13.83
C GLU A 151 -4.75 8.12 -13.47
N ILE A 152 -5.03 7.36 -12.41
CA ILE A 152 -4.14 6.30 -11.94
C ILE A 152 -4.94 5.04 -11.59
N GLY A 153 -4.26 3.90 -11.64
CA GLY A 153 -4.70 2.67 -10.99
C GLY A 153 -3.48 1.84 -10.64
N CYS A 154 -3.50 1.19 -9.47
CA CYS A 154 -2.37 0.41 -8.98
C CYS A 154 -2.80 -0.99 -8.58
N GLY A 155 -1.85 -1.91 -8.59
CA GLY A 155 -2.00 -3.28 -8.13
C GLY A 155 -0.71 -3.79 -7.51
N MET A 156 -0.80 -4.86 -6.72
CA MET A 156 0.32 -5.44 -6.01
C MET A 156 0.21 -6.96 -5.96
N ALA A 157 1.36 -7.63 -5.96
CA ALA A 157 1.44 -9.06 -5.76
C ALA A 157 2.58 -9.40 -4.80
N ARG A 158 2.36 -10.47 -4.04
CA ARG A 158 3.40 -11.14 -3.26
C ARG A 158 4.08 -12.17 -4.17
N CYS A 159 5.39 -12.05 -4.35
CA CYS A 159 6.18 -12.84 -5.28
C CYS A 159 7.29 -13.58 -4.53
N GLU A 160 7.26 -14.91 -4.54
CA GLU A 160 8.38 -15.73 -4.04
C GLU A 160 9.69 -15.48 -4.81
N PHE A 161 9.56 -14.98 -6.05
CA PHE A 161 10.70 -14.58 -6.87
C PHE A 161 10.29 -13.46 -7.84
N ILE A 162 11.00 -12.32 -7.79
CA ILE A 162 10.81 -11.18 -8.69
C ILE A 162 11.94 -11.17 -9.74
N ALA A 163 11.61 -11.54 -10.98
CA ALA A 163 12.56 -11.55 -12.08
C ALA A 163 13.08 -10.12 -12.37
N GLY A 164 14.39 -9.98 -12.56
CA GLY A 164 15.07 -8.70 -12.79
C GLY A 164 15.49 -7.95 -11.51
N LYS A 165 15.06 -8.44 -10.34
CA LYS A 165 15.62 -8.06 -9.03
C LYS A 165 16.24 -9.26 -8.29
N GLU A 166 15.93 -10.48 -8.72
CA GLU A 166 16.49 -11.73 -8.19
C GLU A 166 16.26 -11.89 -6.67
N MET A 167 15.06 -11.51 -6.22
CA MET A 167 14.68 -11.48 -4.80
C MET A 167 13.20 -11.82 -4.59
N ALA A 168 12.86 -12.31 -3.40
CA ALA A 168 11.49 -12.49 -2.96
C ALA A 168 10.95 -11.19 -2.32
N GLY A 169 9.69 -10.84 -2.59
CA GLY A 169 9.15 -9.57 -2.11
C GLY A 169 7.73 -9.25 -2.60
N TYR A 170 7.30 -8.03 -2.29
CA TYR A 170 6.10 -7.42 -2.83
C TYR A 170 6.47 -6.63 -4.09
N LEU A 171 5.77 -6.87 -5.19
CA LEU A 171 5.87 -6.09 -6.42
C LEU A 171 4.60 -5.25 -6.56
N ALA A 172 4.75 -3.93 -6.53
CA ALA A 172 3.67 -2.98 -6.76
C ALA A 172 3.85 -2.27 -8.11
N ILE A 173 2.77 -2.20 -8.86
CA ILE A 173 2.70 -1.52 -10.16
C ILE A 173 1.64 -0.42 -10.06
N CYS A 174 1.94 0.78 -10.55
CA CYS A 174 0.95 1.82 -10.78
C CYS A 174 0.96 2.21 -12.26
N ALA A 175 -0.22 2.19 -12.89
CA ALA A 175 -0.44 2.63 -14.25
C ALA A 175 -1.13 4.00 -14.27
N MET A 176 -0.76 4.83 -15.24
CA MET A 176 -1.28 6.18 -15.47
C MET A 176 -1.77 6.31 -16.91
N ASN A 177 -2.82 7.10 -17.11
CA ASN A 177 -3.43 7.30 -18.44
C ASN A 177 -2.51 7.96 -19.49
N LYS A 178 -1.41 8.62 -19.08
CA LYS A 178 -0.41 9.20 -19.98
C LYS A 178 0.98 8.65 -19.68
N LYS A 179 1.63 8.16 -20.73
CA LYS A 179 3.02 7.71 -20.67
C LYS A 179 3.99 8.89 -20.73
N ALA A 180 4.98 8.89 -19.85
CA ALA A 180 6.02 9.90 -19.83
C ALA A 180 6.95 9.79 -21.03
N ASN A 181 7.28 10.95 -21.62
CA ASN A 181 8.37 11.02 -22.57
C ASN A 181 9.70 11.13 -21.81
N MET A 182 10.44 10.03 -21.76
CA MET A 182 11.71 9.95 -21.04
C MET A 182 12.79 10.89 -21.60
N LYS A 183 12.62 11.48 -22.79
CA LYS A 183 13.56 12.43 -23.37
C LYS A 183 13.33 13.89 -22.95
N HIS A 184 12.21 14.21 -22.31
CA HIS A 184 11.87 15.59 -21.92
C HIS A 184 11.68 15.73 -20.40
N PRO A 185 11.81 16.95 -19.85
CA PRO A 185 11.41 17.22 -18.48
C PRO A 185 9.96 16.81 -18.24
N PRO A 186 9.64 16.21 -17.08
CA PRO A 186 8.31 15.65 -16.84
C PRO A 186 7.22 16.71 -16.64
N TYR A 187 7.61 17.97 -16.41
CA TYR A 187 6.71 19.09 -16.19
C TYR A 187 7.35 20.43 -16.55
N ALA A 188 6.55 21.50 -16.67
CA ALA A 188 7.02 22.86 -16.91
C ALA A 188 7.58 23.49 -15.62
N PRO A 189 8.61 24.34 -15.72
CA PRO A 189 9.23 24.96 -14.55
C PRO A 189 8.22 25.83 -13.80
N GLY A 190 8.52 26.08 -12.53
CA GLY A 190 7.68 26.88 -11.66
C GLY A 190 7.61 28.37 -12.02
N PRO A 191 6.87 29.17 -11.24
CA PRO A 191 6.14 28.75 -10.03
C PRO A 191 4.87 27.95 -10.34
N SER A 192 4.35 27.26 -9.32
CA SER A 192 3.15 26.44 -9.44
C SER A 192 1.99 27.11 -10.18
N CYS A 193 1.30 26.35 -11.04
CA CYS A 193 0.10 26.76 -11.77
C CYS A 193 0.26 27.90 -12.81
N THR A 194 1.48 28.32 -13.14
CA THR A 194 1.73 29.38 -14.14
C THR A 194 1.40 28.99 -15.58
N HIS A 195 1.33 27.69 -15.87
CA HIS A 195 1.18 27.11 -17.20
C HIS A 195 0.08 26.04 -17.23
N CYS A 196 -0.98 26.21 -16.44
CA CYS A 196 -2.09 25.25 -16.45
C CYS A 196 -2.80 25.21 -17.82
N PRO A 197 -3.15 24.02 -18.32
CA PRO A 197 -3.90 23.90 -19.58
C PRO A 197 -5.33 24.44 -19.39
N MET A 198 -5.98 24.89 -20.47
CA MET A 198 -7.31 25.50 -20.41
C MET A 198 -8.37 24.58 -19.79
N GLU A 199 -8.30 23.27 -20.09
CA GLU A 199 -9.22 22.26 -19.57
C GLU A 199 -9.07 22.06 -18.04
N ASN A 200 -7.86 22.30 -17.51
CA ASN A 200 -7.53 22.15 -16.09
C ASN A 200 -6.88 23.43 -15.53
N ASN A 201 -7.51 24.58 -15.76
CA ASN A 201 -6.96 25.90 -15.43
C ASN A 201 -7.15 26.31 -13.95
N LYS A 202 -7.84 25.52 -13.13
CA LYS A 202 -8.08 25.83 -11.72
C LYS A 202 -6.89 25.39 -10.88
N CYS A 203 -6.20 26.35 -10.27
CA CYS A 203 -5.09 26.04 -9.37
C CYS A 203 -5.60 25.58 -7.99
N VAL A 204 -5.24 24.38 -7.57
CA VAL A 204 -5.58 23.81 -6.26
C VAL A 204 -4.32 23.26 -5.62
N ASN A 205 -3.86 23.88 -4.52
CA ASN A 205 -2.64 23.50 -3.81
C ASN A 205 -1.43 23.30 -4.74
N GLY A 206 -1.26 24.17 -5.75
CA GLY A 206 -0.14 24.09 -6.69
C GLY A 206 -0.29 23.06 -7.82
N LEU A 207 -1.50 22.51 -8.01
CA LEU A 207 -1.85 21.61 -9.11
C LEU A 207 -2.92 22.24 -10.02
N CYS A 208 -2.83 21.95 -11.31
CA CYS A 208 -3.78 22.30 -12.35
C CYS A 208 -4.93 21.29 -12.39
N CYS A 209 -6.10 21.71 -11.92
CA CYS A 209 -7.27 20.85 -11.82
C CYS A 209 -8.41 21.30 -12.74
N PRO A 210 -9.33 20.38 -13.09
CA PRO A 210 -10.56 20.72 -13.80
C PRO A 210 -11.31 21.90 -13.14
N ASN A 211 -12.06 22.68 -13.92
CA ASN A 211 -12.83 23.81 -13.39
C ASN A 211 -13.87 23.39 -12.35
N ASP A 212 -14.55 22.29 -12.65
CA ASP A 212 -15.50 21.61 -11.79
C ASP A 212 -14.80 20.74 -10.73
N TRP A 213 -13.47 20.84 -10.59
CA TRP A 213 -12.74 20.24 -9.49
C TRP A 213 -13.30 20.76 -8.18
N GLN A 214 -14.20 19.96 -7.64
CA GLN A 214 -14.46 19.93 -6.23
C GLN A 214 -13.25 19.20 -5.67
N LYS A 215 -12.66 19.70 -4.57
CA LYS A 215 -11.91 18.79 -3.67
C LYS A 215 -12.76 17.54 -3.63
N ALA A 216 -12.22 16.38 -4.06
CA ALA A 216 -12.96 15.12 -4.10
C ALA A 216 -13.89 15.19 -2.92
N PRO A 217 -15.23 15.31 -3.14
CA PRO A 217 -16.10 15.66 -2.04
C PRO A 217 -15.68 14.68 -0.97
N ILE A 218 -15.41 15.18 0.23
CA ILE A 218 -15.67 14.31 1.36
C ILE A 218 -17.15 14.06 1.18
N LYS A 219 -17.49 13.06 0.37
CA LYS A 219 -18.79 12.48 0.30
C LYS A 219 -18.91 12.14 1.76
N ARG A 220 -19.75 12.87 2.48
CA ARG A 220 -20.14 12.50 3.82
C ARG A 220 -20.94 11.20 3.62
N CYS A 221 -20.25 10.13 3.25
CA CYS A 221 -20.65 8.75 3.45
C CYS A 221 -20.43 8.35 4.90
N ASN A 222 -19.80 9.24 5.69
CA ASN A 222 -19.02 8.93 6.86
C ASN A 222 -19.55 9.77 8.01
N GLY A 223 -20.75 9.42 8.47
CA GLY A 223 -21.17 9.81 9.81
C GLY A 223 -20.53 8.86 10.81
N LYS A 224 -20.43 9.30 12.06
CA LYS A 224 -20.23 8.39 13.18
C LYS A 224 -21.23 7.21 13.08
N PRO A 225 -20.83 5.96 13.37
CA PRO A 225 -21.77 4.86 13.54
C PRO A 225 -22.90 5.22 14.52
N ASN A 226 -24.05 4.58 14.37
CA ASN A 226 -25.20 4.80 15.22
C ASN A 226 -24.79 4.65 16.70
N GLU A 227 -25.14 5.63 17.54
CA GLU A 227 -24.73 5.64 18.96
C GLU A 227 -25.14 4.36 19.70
N ARG A 228 -26.21 3.68 19.26
CA ARG A 228 -26.65 2.39 19.84
C ARG A 228 -25.70 1.22 19.55
N LEU A 229 -24.88 1.32 18.53
CA LEU A 229 -23.85 0.33 18.19
C LEU A 229 -22.55 0.59 18.93
N MET A 230 -22.38 1.78 19.51
CA MET A 230 -21.13 2.19 20.15
C MET A 230 -20.95 1.48 21.50
N ILE A 231 -19.87 0.71 21.61
CA ILE A 231 -19.45 0.02 22.83
C ILE A 231 -18.12 0.57 23.32
N THR A 232 -17.94 0.58 24.64
CA THR A 232 -16.77 1.20 25.29
C THR A 232 -15.56 0.28 25.23
N VAL A 233 -14.39 0.85 24.95
CA VAL A 233 -13.09 0.17 25.03
C VAL A 233 -12.41 0.55 26.35
N HIS A 234 -12.09 -0.46 27.13
CA HIS A 234 -11.40 -0.37 28.42
C HIS A 234 -9.96 -0.83 28.26
N ARG A 235 -9.00 -0.09 28.81
CA ARG A 235 -7.58 -0.49 28.80
C ARG A 235 -7.12 -0.96 30.16
N PHE A 236 -6.42 -2.08 30.18
CA PHE A 236 -5.64 -2.57 31.33
C PHE A 236 -4.18 -2.65 30.92
N TYR A 237 -3.28 -2.24 31.82
CA TYR A 237 -1.85 -2.31 31.52
C TYR A 237 -1.02 -2.60 32.77
N ASN A 238 -0.31 -3.72 32.73
CA ASN A 238 0.59 -4.15 33.81
C ASN A 238 2.05 -3.87 33.43
N HIS A 239 2.69 -2.97 34.17
CA HIS A 239 4.09 -2.60 33.94
C HIS A 239 5.08 -3.75 34.21
N GLY A 240 4.77 -4.65 35.15
CA GLY A 240 5.66 -5.75 35.52
C GLY A 240 5.74 -6.85 34.47
N THR A 241 4.63 -7.11 33.77
CA THR A 241 4.52 -8.16 32.74
C THR A 241 4.40 -7.60 31.32
N SER A 242 4.39 -6.28 31.15
CA SER A 242 4.09 -5.58 29.89
C SER A 242 2.76 -5.96 29.23
N THR A 243 1.83 -6.56 29.99
CA THR A 243 0.53 -7.01 29.47
C THR A 243 -0.37 -5.82 29.19
N ASN A 244 -0.81 -5.65 27.94
CA ASN A 244 -1.68 -4.57 27.48
C ASN A 244 -2.99 -5.13 26.90
N LEU A 245 -4.10 -4.97 27.60
CA LEU A 245 -5.40 -5.51 27.18
C LEU A 245 -6.36 -4.39 26.78
N LEU A 246 -7.00 -4.55 25.63
CA LEU A 246 -8.13 -3.73 25.17
C LEU A 246 -9.39 -4.58 25.24
N VAL A 247 -10.34 -4.20 26.09
CA VAL A 247 -11.50 -5.03 26.43
C VAL A 247 -12.78 -4.24 26.20
N THR A 248 -13.73 -4.84 25.48
CA THR A 248 -15.06 -4.25 25.22
C THR A 248 -16.19 -4.99 25.93
N ASP A 249 -15.97 -6.25 26.33
CA ASP A 249 -16.94 -7.03 27.09
C ASP A 249 -17.00 -6.58 28.56
N LYS A 250 -18.20 -6.29 29.04
CA LYS A 250 -18.41 -5.74 30.38
C LYS A 250 -18.10 -6.76 31.49
N ASP A 251 -18.46 -8.02 31.29
CA ASP A 251 -18.25 -9.06 32.30
C ASP A 251 -16.76 -9.35 32.45
N GLN A 252 -16.01 -9.33 31.34
CA GLN A 252 -14.55 -9.46 31.33
C GLN A 252 -13.87 -8.26 32.01
N VAL A 253 -14.34 -7.03 31.76
CA VAL A 253 -13.84 -5.83 32.47
C VAL A 253 -14.02 -5.97 33.98
N ASP A 254 -15.21 -6.37 34.43
CA ASP A 254 -15.50 -6.53 35.86
C ASP A 254 -14.70 -7.68 36.48
N PHE A 255 -14.49 -8.76 35.73
CA PHE A 255 -13.62 -9.87 36.12
C PHE A 255 -12.16 -9.41 36.31
N LEU A 256 -11.57 -8.73 35.33
CA LEU A 256 -10.18 -8.26 35.40
C LEU A 256 -9.95 -7.28 36.55
N LYS A 257 -10.93 -6.38 36.80
CA LYS A 257 -10.90 -5.49 37.97
C LYS A 257 -10.90 -6.25 39.29
N ARG A 258 -11.74 -7.29 39.43
CA ARG A 258 -11.76 -8.15 40.63
C ARG A 258 -10.45 -8.92 40.83
N GLN A 259 -9.79 -9.32 39.75
CA GLN A 259 -8.47 -9.96 39.79
C GLN A 259 -7.33 -8.98 40.14
N GLY A 260 -7.61 -7.69 40.27
CA GLY A 260 -6.59 -6.68 40.59
C GLY A 260 -5.71 -6.29 39.41
N MET A 261 -6.11 -6.58 38.17
CA MET A 261 -5.38 -6.12 36.98
C MET A 261 -5.38 -4.59 36.92
N PRO A 262 -4.22 -3.92 36.73
CA PRO A 262 -4.17 -2.46 36.77
C PRO A 262 -5.01 -1.82 35.65
N TYR A 263 -6.09 -1.16 36.05
CA TYR A 263 -7.04 -0.53 35.15
C TYR A 263 -6.59 0.89 34.77
N LYS A 264 -6.50 1.19 33.47
CA LYS A 264 -6.07 2.49 32.95
C LYS A 264 -7.22 3.42 32.53
N GLY A 265 -8.45 2.91 32.51
CA GLY A 265 -9.64 3.72 32.20
C GLY A 265 -10.31 3.33 30.89
N ILE A 266 -11.29 4.14 30.51
CA ILE A 266 -11.94 4.10 29.20
C ILE A 266 -11.02 4.86 28.24
N ILE A 267 -10.73 4.25 27.10
CA ILE A 267 -9.84 4.85 26.10
C ILE A 267 -10.58 5.35 24.86
N GLY A 268 -11.82 4.91 24.65
CA GLY A 268 -12.71 5.35 23.57
C GLY A 268 -13.89 4.39 23.40
N LYS A 269 -14.55 4.46 22.24
CA LYS A 269 -15.64 3.59 21.83
C LYS A 269 -15.42 3.06 20.41
N VAL A 270 -15.85 1.83 20.16
CA VAL A 270 -15.87 1.17 18.84
C VAL A 270 -17.29 0.75 18.49
N SER A 271 -17.58 0.45 17.23
CA SER A 271 -18.90 -0.08 16.85
C SER A 271 -18.95 -1.59 17.12
N ARG A 272 -20.08 -2.12 17.60
CA ARG A 272 -20.22 -3.58 17.82
C ARG A 272 -20.39 -4.39 16.53
N SER A 273 -20.78 -3.73 15.44
CA SER A 273 -21.04 -4.33 14.13
C SER A 273 -20.76 -3.31 13.03
N GLU A 274 -20.78 -3.76 11.78
CA GLU A 274 -20.84 -2.87 10.62
C GLU A 274 -22.07 -1.95 10.68
N ASP A 275 -21.95 -0.77 10.07
CA ASP A 275 -23.01 0.24 9.97
C ASP A 275 -22.92 0.95 8.62
N LYS A 276 -24.07 1.12 7.97
CA LYS A 276 -24.19 1.85 6.71
C LYS A 276 -23.82 3.33 6.84
N ASN A 277 -23.91 3.90 8.05
CA ASN A 277 -23.49 5.28 8.32
C ASN A 277 -21.96 5.46 8.25
N CYS A 278 -21.20 4.37 8.42
CA CYS A 278 -19.76 4.33 8.27
C CYS A 278 -19.34 3.08 7.47
N PRO A 279 -19.36 3.14 6.13
CA PRO A 279 -18.99 2.00 5.28
C PRO A 279 -17.49 1.66 5.31
N HIS A 280 -16.69 2.38 6.10
CA HIS A 280 -15.26 2.15 6.30
C HIS A 280 -14.95 1.46 7.62
N LEU A 281 -15.96 0.92 8.30
CA LEU A 281 -15.77 0.11 9.48
C LEU A 281 -14.97 -1.15 9.12
N MET A 282 -13.94 -1.42 9.91
CA MET A 282 -13.08 -2.58 9.79
C MET A 282 -13.03 -3.29 11.15
N PRO A 283 -13.06 -4.63 11.18
CA PRO A 283 -12.99 -5.38 12.44
C PRO A 283 -11.65 -5.17 13.11
N ILE A 284 -11.62 -5.01 14.44
CA ILE A 284 -10.40 -5.04 15.24
C ILE A 284 -10.21 -6.47 15.74
N HIS A 285 -9.23 -7.15 15.15
CA HIS A 285 -8.82 -8.49 15.54
C HIS A 285 -7.92 -8.44 16.76
N HIS A 286 -8.22 -9.26 17.76
CA HIS A 286 -7.38 -9.51 18.93
C HIS A 286 -6.64 -10.82 18.73
N MET A 287 -5.31 -10.77 18.72
CA MET A 287 -4.45 -11.93 18.65
C MET A 287 -3.38 -11.87 19.74
N TYR A 288 -2.81 -13.00 20.10
CA TYR A 288 -1.62 -13.06 20.93
C TYR A 288 -0.40 -13.36 20.06
N SER A 289 0.60 -12.48 20.11
CA SER A 289 1.86 -12.67 19.39
C SER A 289 2.87 -13.41 20.26
N ASP A 290 3.21 -14.63 19.89
CA ASP A 290 4.27 -15.39 20.57
C ASP A 290 5.64 -14.71 20.43
N THR A 291 5.93 -14.13 19.26
CA THR A 291 7.19 -13.42 18.97
C THR A 291 7.44 -12.26 19.92
N TYR A 292 6.39 -11.50 20.28
CA TYR A 292 6.50 -10.34 21.17
C TYR A 292 5.95 -10.61 22.57
N SER A 293 5.48 -11.83 22.83
CA SER A 293 4.87 -12.27 24.08
C SER A 293 3.79 -11.31 24.60
N GLY A 294 2.84 -10.94 23.74
CA GLY A 294 1.82 -9.98 24.12
C GLY A 294 0.61 -9.91 23.19
N ASP A 295 -0.48 -9.37 23.73
CA ASP A 295 -1.71 -9.09 23.00
C ASP A 295 -1.52 -8.00 21.93
N TYR A 296 -2.09 -8.25 20.77
CA TYR A 296 -2.02 -7.37 19.61
C TYR A 296 -3.41 -7.15 19.00
N TYR A 297 -3.70 -5.89 18.69
CA TYR A 297 -4.99 -5.46 18.18
C TYR A 297 -4.81 -4.75 16.83
N THR A 298 -5.38 -5.26 15.75
CA THR A 298 -5.26 -4.58 14.44
C THR A 298 -6.56 -4.62 13.67
N SER A 299 -6.83 -3.54 12.94
CA SER A 299 -7.90 -3.50 11.94
C SER A 299 -7.40 -3.64 10.51
N ASP A 300 -6.10 -3.85 10.33
CA ASP A 300 -5.49 -4.10 9.03
C ASP A 300 -5.56 -5.61 8.73
N GLU A 301 -6.38 -5.99 7.75
CA GLU A 301 -6.56 -7.40 7.36
C GLU A 301 -5.28 -8.05 6.84
N MET A 302 -4.36 -7.28 6.22
CA MET A 302 -3.10 -7.83 5.73
C MET A 302 -2.18 -8.17 6.90
N ILE A 303 -2.12 -7.30 7.91
CA ILE A 303 -1.37 -7.58 9.15
C ILE A 303 -2.00 -8.77 9.90
N TYR A 304 -3.33 -8.79 10.01
CA TYR A 304 -4.05 -9.91 10.65
C TYR A 304 -3.75 -11.25 9.96
N ASN A 305 -4.00 -11.35 8.65
CA ASN A 305 -3.76 -12.57 7.88
C ASN A 305 -2.28 -12.97 7.88
N GLY A 306 -1.36 -11.99 7.83
CA GLY A 306 0.07 -12.25 7.88
C GLY A 306 0.56 -12.79 9.23
N ARG A 307 -0.08 -12.40 10.35
CA ARG A 307 0.31 -12.81 11.70
C ARG A 307 -0.39 -14.08 12.17
N VAL A 308 -1.69 -14.24 11.90
CA VAL A 308 -2.46 -15.44 12.29
C VAL A 308 -1.89 -16.70 11.62
N ASN A 309 -1.41 -16.58 10.38
CA ASN A 309 -0.76 -17.68 9.65
C ASN A 309 0.64 -18.04 10.15
N ARG A 310 1.20 -17.30 11.12
CA ARG A 310 2.52 -17.55 11.74
C ARG A 310 2.37 -18.06 13.18
N ASP A 311 1.35 -18.88 13.41
CA ASP A 311 1.01 -19.51 14.69
C ASP A 311 0.53 -18.57 15.81
N ALA A 312 0.11 -17.33 15.49
CA ALA A 312 -0.49 -16.45 16.49
C ALA A 312 -1.90 -16.96 16.90
N GLN A 313 -2.18 -16.99 18.20
CA GLN A 313 -3.49 -17.37 18.71
C GLN A 313 -4.50 -16.25 18.47
N ASP A 314 -5.56 -16.54 17.70
CA ASP A 314 -6.68 -15.62 17.46
C ASP A 314 -7.72 -15.71 18.59
N PHE A 315 -8.17 -14.55 19.07
CA PHE A 315 -9.22 -14.37 20.08
C PHE A 315 -10.47 -13.68 19.51
N GLY A 316 -10.49 -13.41 18.20
CA GLY A 316 -11.64 -12.88 17.48
C GLY A 316 -11.70 -11.35 17.48
N ILE A 317 -12.90 -10.83 17.27
CA ILE A 317 -13.15 -9.41 17.02
C ILE A 317 -13.64 -8.71 18.29
N ILE A 318 -12.96 -7.64 18.71
CA ILE A 318 -13.37 -6.86 19.90
C ILE A 318 -14.33 -5.70 19.56
N GLY A 319 -14.49 -5.40 18.27
CA GLY A 319 -15.37 -4.36 17.74
C GLY A 319 -14.89 -3.89 16.36
N TYR A 320 -15.51 -2.84 15.84
CA TYR A 320 -15.22 -2.27 14.53
C TYR A 320 -14.77 -0.81 14.68
N ALA A 321 -13.67 -0.47 14.03
CA ALA A 321 -13.05 0.84 14.02
C ALA A 321 -12.78 1.30 12.59
N VAL A 322 -12.10 2.42 12.44
CA VAL A 322 -11.68 2.93 11.12
C VAL A 322 -10.16 3.03 11.05
N ALA A 323 -9.64 3.09 9.82
CA ALA A 323 -8.19 3.05 9.57
C ALA A 323 -7.39 4.20 10.21
N GLY A 324 -8.04 5.31 10.57
CA GLY A 324 -7.35 6.43 11.17
C GLY A 324 -8.25 7.62 11.46
N PRO A 325 -7.72 8.64 12.16
CA PRO A 325 -8.50 9.82 12.53
C PRO A 325 -9.06 10.55 11.31
N GLY A 326 -10.26 11.11 11.46
CA GLY A 326 -10.97 11.84 10.42
C GLY A 326 -11.83 10.98 9.50
N VAL A 327 -11.77 9.65 9.61
CA VAL A 327 -12.69 8.73 8.94
C VAL A 327 -13.93 8.55 9.82
N CYS A 328 -15.14 8.75 9.28
CA CYS A 328 -16.41 8.61 10.01
C CYS A 328 -16.46 9.36 11.35
N ASP A 329 -15.89 10.57 11.41
CA ASP A 329 -15.79 11.38 12.62
C ASP A 329 -15.03 10.71 13.78
N ALA A 330 -14.22 9.67 13.52
CA ALA A 330 -13.33 9.10 14.52
C ALA A 330 -12.20 10.07 14.81
N THR A 331 -11.96 10.36 16.09
CA THR A 331 -10.97 11.36 16.52
C THR A 331 -9.94 10.80 17.49
N VAL A 332 -10.07 9.54 17.91
CA VAL A 332 -9.20 8.94 18.92
C VAL A 332 -8.30 7.90 18.25
N PRO A 333 -7.07 8.26 17.84
CA PRO A 333 -6.11 7.29 17.34
C PRO A 333 -5.61 6.36 18.45
N ILE A 334 -5.37 5.10 18.09
CA ILE A 334 -4.59 4.15 18.87
C ILE A 334 -3.17 4.08 18.32
N TYR A 335 -2.21 4.55 19.10
CA TYR A 335 -0.80 4.53 18.78
C TYR A 335 -0.18 3.20 19.21
N GLU A 336 0.76 2.70 18.42
CA GLU A 336 1.39 1.39 18.59
C GLU A 336 2.88 1.52 18.91
N PHE A 337 3.33 0.78 19.91
CA PHE A 337 4.73 0.70 20.31
C PHE A 337 5.16 -0.74 20.53
N TYR A 338 6.32 -1.12 19.99
CA TYR A 338 6.89 -2.45 20.14
C TYR A 338 8.08 -2.46 21.08
N HIS A 339 8.12 -3.44 21.96
CA HIS A 339 9.28 -3.73 22.81
C HIS A 339 9.51 -5.24 22.85
N LYS A 340 10.73 -5.65 23.22
CA LYS A 340 11.10 -7.06 23.36
C LYS A 340 10.25 -7.84 24.38
N MET A 341 9.55 -7.14 25.28
CA MET A 341 8.71 -7.74 26.33
C MET A 341 7.21 -7.65 26.04
N GLY A 342 6.79 -6.97 24.97
CA GLY A 342 5.36 -6.78 24.70
C GLY A 342 5.05 -5.65 23.73
N ILE A 343 3.77 -5.56 23.38
CA ILE A 343 3.22 -4.53 22.52
C ILE A 343 2.33 -3.62 23.37
N VAL A 344 2.45 -2.31 23.17
CA VAL A 344 1.65 -1.31 23.88
C VAL A 344 0.84 -0.52 22.85
N GLN A 345 -0.48 -0.55 23.03
CA GLN A 345 -1.43 0.17 22.19
C GLN A 345 -2.30 1.07 23.07
N LEU A 346 -2.25 2.38 22.82
CA LEU A 346 -2.88 3.39 23.66
C LEU A 346 -3.30 4.62 22.88
N GLN A 347 -4.30 5.32 23.42
CA GLN A 347 -4.76 6.62 22.94
C GLN A 347 -3.82 7.76 23.38
N ASN A 348 -4.04 8.95 22.81
CA ASN A 348 -3.32 10.15 23.23
C ASN A 348 -3.51 10.41 24.74
N SER A 349 -2.40 10.47 25.46
CA SER A 349 -2.34 10.58 26.91
C SER A 349 -0.96 11.04 27.37
N THR A 350 -0.80 11.38 28.65
CA THR A 350 0.53 11.64 29.23
C THR A 350 1.45 10.42 29.16
N GLU A 351 0.89 9.20 29.16
CA GLU A 351 1.65 7.96 28.97
C GLU A 351 2.23 7.88 27.55
N LEU A 352 1.45 8.27 26.53
CA LEU A 352 1.94 8.35 25.15
C LEU A 352 3.13 9.31 25.04
N GLN A 353 3.02 10.51 25.60
CA GLN A 353 4.11 11.49 25.54
C GLN A 353 5.39 10.94 26.19
N LYS A 354 5.26 10.27 27.34
CA LYS A 354 6.39 9.59 27.97
C LYS A 354 7.02 8.50 27.09
N LEU A 355 6.21 7.71 26.38
CA LEU A 355 6.73 6.68 25.47
C LEU A 355 7.39 7.28 24.22
N LEU A 356 6.94 8.44 23.76
CA LEU A 356 7.56 9.17 22.64
C LEU A 356 8.86 9.86 23.06
N ASP A 357 8.94 10.36 24.30
CA ASP A 357 10.12 11.06 24.82
C ASP A 357 11.21 10.09 25.35
N ASP A 358 10.88 8.81 25.56
CA ASP A 358 11.77 7.81 26.16
C ASP A 358 12.59 7.04 25.11
N ASP A 359 13.69 7.66 24.66
CA ASP A 359 14.70 7.03 23.81
C ASP A 359 15.47 5.87 24.47
N ARG A 360 15.31 5.65 25.79
CA ARG A 360 16.08 4.65 26.57
C ARG A 360 15.28 3.42 26.98
N GLY A 361 13.94 3.50 27.01
CA GLY A 361 13.02 2.44 27.43
C GLY A 361 12.83 1.30 26.41
N GLY A 362 13.37 1.43 25.20
CA GLY A 362 13.38 0.38 24.17
C GLY A 362 12.06 0.16 23.43
N PHE A 363 11.01 0.94 23.73
CA PHE A 363 9.77 0.93 22.97
C PHE A 363 9.96 1.69 21.65
N SER A 364 9.65 1.04 20.53
CA SER A 364 9.75 1.61 19.18
C SER A 364 8.36 1.94 18.66
N TYR A 365 8.14 3.21 18.32
CA TYR A 365 6.89 3.68 17.72
C TYR A 365 6.66 3.06 16.33
N ARG A 366 5.44 2.57 16.10
CA ARG A 366 5.04 1.87 14.85
C ARG A 366 3.90 2.55 14.08
N GLY A 367 3.38 3.67 14.57
CA GLY A 367 2.30 4.40 13.92
C GLY A 367 0.96 4.27 14.63
N ILE A 368 -0.11 4.41 13.87
CA ILE A 368 -1.51 4.31 14.34
C ILE A 368 -2.08 2.99 13.80
N SER A 369 -2.53 2.11 14.69
CA SER A 369 -3.12 0.82 14.29
C SER A 369 -4.54 1.01 13.74
N PHE A 370 -5.33 1.84 14.42
CA PHE A 370 -6.70 2.19 14.07
C PHE A 370 -7.13 3.46 14.80
N ALA A 371 -8.30 4.00 14.45
CA ALA A 371 -8.93 5.10 15.18
C ALA A 371 -10.36 4.76 15.58
N MET A 372 -10.75 5.29 16.73
CA MET A 372 -12.03 5.07 17.39
C MET A 372 -12.67 6.40 17.79
N TRP A 373 -13.82 6.33 18.46
CA TRP A 373 -14.59 7.50 18.86
C TRP A 373 -14.40 7.83 20.35
N PRO A 374 -14.65 9.08 20.77
CA PRO A 374 -14.68 9.46 22.17
C PRO A 374 -15.72 8.72 23.01
#